data_AF-A0A955P4M6-F1
#
_entry.id   AF-A0A955P4M6-F1
#
_cell.length_a   1.000
_cell.length_b   1.000
_cell.length_c   1.000
_cell.angle_alpha   90.00
_cell.angle_beta   90.00
_cell.angle_gamma   90.00
#
_symmetry.space_group_name_H-M   'P 1'
#
loop_
_entity.id
_entity.type
_entity.pdbx_description
1 polymer ?
#
loop_
_entity_poly.entity_id
_entity_poly.type
_entity_poly.pdbx_seq_one_letter_code
_entity_poly.pdbx_strand_id
1 'polypeptide(L)' 'RNELTVRVSYDEGKTWPVAKCIEPGFAAYSCLAVLPDGDIGCLYEQAIKEGYDSIAFARFSYDWLTNQKGGE' A
#
# COMPACT_ATOMS: atom_id res chain seq x y z
N ARG A 1 -12.96 -0.34 5.81
CA ARG A 1 -12.14 0.65 5.07
C ARG A 1 -11.06 1.11 6.03
N ASN A 2 -10.12 0.19 6.25
CA ASN A 2 -9.03 0.25 7.19
C ASN A 2 -7.97 -0.76 6.71
N GLU A 3 -6.74 -0.67 7.24
CA GLU A 3 -5.65 -1.60 6.94
C GLU A 3 -5.33 -1.69 5.43
N LEU A 4 -5.02 -0.54 4.81
CA LEU A 4 -4.62 -0.51 3.40
C LEU A 4 -3.36 -1.34 3.21
N THR A 5 -3.51 -2.44 2.47
CA THR A 5 -2.47 -3.44 2.27
C THR A 5 -2.12 -3.55 0.79
N VAL A 6 -0.84 -3.37 0.47
CA VAL A 6 -0.29 -3.60 -0.87
C VAL A 6 0.09 -5.06 -0.99
N ARG A 7 -0.31 -5.69 -2.09
CA ARG A 7 -0.05 -7.10 -2.38
C ARG A 7 0.65 -7.26 -3.73
N VAL A 8 1.48 -8.31 -3.85
CA VAL A 8 2.16 -8.66 -5.10
C VAL A 8 1.71 -10.03 -5.55
N SER A 9 1.40 -10.16 -6.85
CA SER A 9 1.19 -11.43 -7.53
C SER A 9 2.27 -11.61 -8.58
N TYR A 10 2.73 -12.86 -8.72
CA TYR A 10 3.73 -13.28 -9.71
C TYR A 10 3.14 -14.20 -10.78
N ASP A 11 1.84 -14.45 -10.72
CA ASP A 11 1.14 -15.49 -11.49
C ASP A 11 -0.15 -14.95 -12.10
N GLU A 12 -0.09 -13.72 -12.63
CA GLU A 12 -1.21 -13.05 -13.31
C GLU A 12 -2.45 -12.88 -12.41
N GLY A 13 -2.23 -12.57 -11.13
CA GLY A 13 -3.29 -12.27 -10.16
C GLY A 13 -3.93 -13.48 -9.50
N LYS A 14 -3.41 -14.70 -9.70
CA LYS A 14 -3.99 -15.93 -9.13
C LYS A 14 -3.68 -16.07 -7.64
N THR A 15 -2.44 -15.80 -7.23
CA THR A 15 -1.98 -15.84 -5.84
C THR A 15 -1.27 -14.54 -5.46
N TRP A 16 -1.27 -14.25 -4.15
CA TRP A 16 -0.74 -13.00 -3.59
C TRP A 16 0.16 -13.30 -2.37
N PRO A 17 1.35 -13.89 -2.58
CA PRO A 17 2.22 -14.35 -1.49
C PRO A 17 2.88 -13.22 -0.67
N VAL A 18 2.91 -12.00 -1.20
CA VAL A 18 3.44 -10.82 -0.50
C VAL A 18 2.29 -9.90 -0.11
N ALA A 19 2.29 -9.45 1.15
CA ALA A 19 1.34 -8.47 1.66
C ALA A 19 2.05 -7.56 2.69
N LYS A 20 1.95 -6.25 2.50
CA LYS A 20 2.41 -5.25 3.48
C LYS A 20 1.36 -4.19 3.72
N CYS A 21 1.01 -3.99 5.00
CA CYS A 21 0.14 -2.90 5.42
C CYS A 21 0.91 -1.58 5.35
N ILE A 22 0.37 -0.60 4.62
CA ILE A 22 0.95 0.74 4.47
C ILE A 22 0.19 1.79 5.29
N GLU A 23 -1.06 1.50 5.67
CA GLU A 23 -1.86 2.33 6.58
C GLU A 23 -2.73 1.41 7.46
N PRO A 24 -2.40 1.19 8.74
CA PRO A 24 -3.19 0.33 9.63
C PRO A 24 -4.51 0.98 10.08
N GLY A 25 -4.63 2.30 9.98
CA GLY A 25 -5.82 3.08 10.33
C GLY A 25 -6.88 3.12 9.23
N PHE A 26 -7.71 4.16 9.25
CA PHE A 26 -8.76 4.37 8.27
C PHE A 26 -8.17 4.67 6.88
N ALA A 27 -8.54 3.84 5.91
CA ALA A 27 -8.13 4.01 4.54
C ALA A 27 -9.23 3.54 3.58
N ALA A 28 -9.47 4.32 2.54
CA ALA A 28 -10.57 4.10 1.59
C ALA A 28 -10.07 3.98 0.15
N TYR A 29 -10.55 4.82 -0.78
CA TYR A 29 -10.12 4.70 -2.18
C TYR A 29 -8.62 4.90 -2.31
N SER A 30 -8.00 4.17 -3.24
CA SER A 30 -6.57 4.25 -3.50
C SER A 30 -6.25 4.14 -4.99
N CYS A 31 -5.07 4.62 -5.39
CA CYS A 31 -4.55 4.59 -6.75
C CYS A 31 -3.03 4.35 -6.71
N LEU A 32 -2.56 3.34 -7.43
CA LEU A 32 -1.14 2.98 -7.54
C LEU A 32 -0.55 3.44 -8.88
N ALA A 33 0.70 3.86 -8.84
CA ALA A 33 1.50 4.17 -10.03
C ALA A 33 2.96 3.75 -9.84
N VAL A 34 3.62 3.37 -10.92
CA VAL A 34 5.09 3.23 -10.97
C VAL A 34 5.68 4.61 -11.25
N LEU A 35 6.62 5.05 -10.42
CA LEU A 35 7.30 6.33 -10.55
C LEU A 35 8.49 6.22 -11.52
N PRO A 36 9.03 7.35 -12.04
CA PRO A 36 10.12 7.32 -13.03
C PRO A 36 11.41 6.64 -12.57
N ASP A 37 11.64 6.56 -11.26
CA ASP A 37 12.80 5.89 -10.65
C ASP A 37 12.54 4.42 -10.27
N GLY A 38 11.37 3.88 -10.62
CA GLY A 38 10.99 2.49 -10.35
C GLY A 38 10.35 2.27 -8.98
N ASP A 39 10.24 3.30 -8.14
CA ASP A 39 9.47 3.21 -6.90
C ASP A 39 7.97 3.11 -7.19
N ILE A 40 7.22 2.63 -6.20
CA ILE A 40 5.77 2.54 -6.23
C ILE A 40 5.20 3.70 -5.42
N GLY A 41 4.33 4.49 -6.07
CA GLY A 41 3.53 5.53 -5.42
C GLY A 41 2.10 5.04 -5.21
N CYS A 42 1.53 5.32 -4.03
CA CYS A 42 0.14 5.03 -3.69
C CYS A 42 -0.52 6.30 -3.14
N LEU A 43 -1.51 6.84 -3.85
CA LEU A 43 -2.43 7.84 -3.30
C LEU A 43 -3.60 7.12 -2.64
N TYR A 44 -4.01 7.54 -1.45
CA TYR A 44 -5.16 6.97 -0.77
C TYR A 44 -5.90 7.97 0.12
N GLU A 45 -7.21 7.80 0.22
CA GLU A 45 -8.03 8.49 1.21
C GLU A 45 -7.73 7.94 2.60
N GLN A 46 -7.45 8.83 3.56
CA GLN A 46 -7.26 8.47 4.96
C GLN A 46 -8.10 9.38 5.87
N ALA A 47 -8.15 9.03 7.15
CA ALA A 47 -8.82 9.83 8.16
C ALA A 47 -8.06 9.81 9.48
N ILE A 48 -7.87 10.98 10.10
CA ILE A 48 -7.31 11.07 11.46
C ILE A 48 -8.38 10.73 12.52
N LYS A 49 -9.67 10.92 12.18
CA LYS A 49 -10.86 10.65 13.02
C LYS A 49 -12.00 10.16 12.11
N GLU A 50 -13.17 9.77 12.66
CA GLU A 50 -14.32 9.41 11.82
C GLU A 50 -14.67 10.55 10.83
N GLY A 51 -14.59 10.24 9.52
CA GLY A 51 -14.71 11.20 8.41
C GLY A 51 -13.40 11.29 7.62
N TYR A 52 -13.33 10.64 6.45
CA TYR A 52 -12.17 10.71 5.56
C TYR A 52 -11.96 12.17 5.10
N ASP A 53 -10.85 12.78 5.48
CA ASP A 53 -10.62 14.22 5.34
C ASP A 53 -9.34 14.59 4.58
N SER A 54 -8.54 13.59 4.22
CA SER A 54 -7.25 13.82 3.56
C SER A 54 -6.91 12.74 2.55
N ILE A 55 -6.10 13.13 1.56
CA ILE A 55 -5.43 12.22 0.63
C ILE A 55 -3.96 12.16 1.05
N ALA A 56 -3.49 10.96 1.36
CA ALA A 56 -2.09 10.69 1.65
C ALA A 56 -1.37 10.09 0.43
N PHE A 57 -0.05 10.25 0.42
CA PHE A 57 0.84 9.66 -0.58
C PHE A 57 1.87 8.79 0.12
N ALA A 58 1.79 7.48 -0.09
CA ALA A 58 2.84 6.53 0.30
C ALA A 58 3.76 6.28 -0.88
N ARG A 59 5.07 6.24 -0.62
CA ARG A 59 6.10 5.87 -1.59
C ARG A 59 7.00 4.82 -1.00
N PHE A 60 7.23 3.74 -1.72
CA PHE A 60 8.08 2.63 -1.29
C PHE A 60 8.69 1.92 -2.50
N SER A 61 9.88 1.34 -2.31
CA SER A 61 10.51 0.55 -3.35
C SER A 61 9.91 -0.85 -3.45
N TYR A 62 10.06 -1.49 -4.60
CA TYR A 62 9.69 -2.89 -4.80
C TYR A 62 10.46 -3.81 -3.84
N ASP A 63 11.73 -3.53 -3.58
CA ASP A 63 12.54 -4.27 -2.62
C ASP A 63 11.98 -4.14 -1.20
N TRP A 64 11.57 -2.94 -0.78
CA TRP A 64 10.91 -2.78 0.51
C TRP A 64 9.63 -3.62 0.58
N LEU A 65 8.83 -3.66 -0.49
CA LEU A 65 7.57 -4.40 -0.53
C LEU A 65 7.80 -5.93 -0.43
N THR A 66 8.82 -6.45 -1.10
CA THR A 66 9.07 -7.90 -1.23
C THR A 66 10.04 -8.46 -0.19
N ASN A 67 10.83 -7.62 0.47
CA ASN A 67 11.70 -8.05 1.56
C ASN A 67 10.87 -8.50 2.78
N GLN A 68 10.99 -9.79 3.12
CA GLN A 68 10.42 -10.36 4.34
C GLN A 68 11.23 -9.93 5.57
N LYS A 69 11.02 -8.71 6.05
CA LYS A 69 11.14 -8.45 7.50
C LYS A 69 9.76 -8.71 8.11
N GLY A 70 9.53 -9.97 8.46
CA GLY A 70 8.47 -10.35 9.41
C GLY A 70 8.81 -9.77 10.78
N GLY A 71 7.77 -9.49 11.56
CA GLY A 71 7.80 -8.64 12.75
C GLY A 71 8.86 -8.96 13.81
N GLU A 72 9.28 -7.88 14.48
CA GLU A 72 9.49 -7.88 15.93
C GLU A 72 8.38 -7.05 16.57
#